data_AF-A0A1X0NPT4-F1
#
_entry.id   AF-A0A1X0NPT4-F1
#
_cell.length_a   1.000
_cell.length_b   1.000
_cell.length_c   1.000
_cell.angle_alpha   90.00
_cell.angle_beta   90.00
_cell.angle_gamma   90.00
#
_symmetry.space_group_name_H-M   'P 1'
#
loop_
_entity.id
_entity.type
_entity.pdbx_description
1 polymer ?
#
loop_
_entity_poly.entity_id
_entity_poly.type
_entity_poly.pdbx_seq_one_letter_code
_entity_poly.pdbx_strand_id
1 'polypeptide(L)'
;MCVCGLFRPVKALRFVWKQSYKDLLPPVTIPTYVCGQRRLPNTSVGKINSKSSSSNTNNNNNNNNNNNHHHHNNSSGVPVVVESPSDAAGILTFLTDSTEAAVSSLHDVAQSTHKLSYTDRCCVLDNLSTLLTENSELLASSEALVTGMCLRDARRSIQDAVKFIVSCRQRLQTHKMISNNTDVDIAYVDDVLCTLGYTDSMTHNEDACLALCFSAANFPLQWGMELVAAAITRGSTAVWIPSLEAPLSALWLIHLLSQEQKKNRSKDTETFPHEALSIILCRGDQVVRNFIPQLNENQRVIGLTNGFGYNEINCNSGSSKIPSGSNDTNIMQRCRWHHRMSKSSIAIVGLNHNIPSSSSSSLSLSITTSLDVQQIAKRICHDAFHCNGRTLHPLHLVFIPQEHILSVLRGIVQHIRQLRVGHSLDPAVDIGPLPGAAHLNAMKSAVEMAVCCSDVHLQQVCGGFELAMPAGFFCTPCVLYGTVANVHTAAESENAIRVMCVNMAKIRSELNPYGGGPLLVVCGYNPQEQQEGLELVLHDTTEYVIHYW
;
A
#
# COMPACT_ATOMS: atom_id res chain seq x y z
N MET A 1 -39.28 -41.00 17.31
CA MET A 1 -38.27 -39.92 17.25
C MET A 1 -37.11 -40.36 16.35
N CYS A 2 -36.31 -39.41 15.86
CA CYS A 2 -35.22 -39.53 14.86
C CYS A 2 -35.67 -39.34 13.40
N VAL A 3 -35.51 -38.10 12.93
CA VAL A 3 -35.69 -37.70 11.52
C VAL A 3 -34.34 -37.82 10.81
N CYS A 4 -34.28 -38.57 9.71
CA CYS A 4 -33.09 -38.66 8.86
C CYS A 4 -32.87 -37.36 8.07
N GLY A 5 -31.94 -36.52 8.52
CA GLY A 5 -31.45 -35.37 7.76
C GLY A 5 -30.51 -35.81 6.63
N LEU A 6 -30.96 -35.72 5.39
CA LEU A 6 -30.13 -35.89 4.20
C LEU A 6 -29.12 -34.74 4.07
N PHE A 7 -27.90 -34.94 4.55
CA PHE A 7 -26.78 -34.04 4.25
C PHE A 7 -26.49 -34.07 2.74
N ARG A 8 -26.81 -32.98 2.04
CA ARG A 8 -26.31 -32.76 0.67
C ARG A 8 -24.79 -32.52 0.74
N PRO A 9 -23.98 -33.21 -0.07
CA PRO A 9 -22.56 -32.88 -0.15
C PRO A 9 -22.40 -31.49 -0.79
N VAL A 10 -21.73 -30.58 -0.09
CA VAL A 10 -21.27 -29.32 -0.67
C VAL A 10 -20.30 -29.67 -1.79
N LYS A 11 -20.69 -29.41 -3.04
CA LYS A 11 -19.79 -29.55 -4.19
C LYS A 11 -18.67 -28.52 -4.03
N ALA A 12 -17.51 -28.98 -3.58
CA ALA A 12 -16.26 -28.25 -3.77
C ALA A 12 -16.04 -28.12 -5.28
N LEU A 13 -16.40 -26.96 -5.83
CA LEU A 13 -16.15 -26.61 -7.22
C LEU A 13 -14.64 -26.51 -7.39
N ARG A 14 -14.01 -27.58 -7.90
CA ARG A 14 -12.75 -27.47 -8.62
C ARG A 14 -13.03 -26.65 -9.88
N PHE A 15 -13.04 -25.32 -9.72
CA PHE A 15 -13.07 -24.40 -10.85
C PHE A 15 -11.82 -24.65 -11.68
N VAL A 16 -12.04 -25.11 -12.91
CA VAL A 16 -11.02 -25.01 -13.94
C VAL A 16 -10.96 -23.53 -14.31
N TRP A 17 -9.91 -22.82 -13.89
CA TRP A 17 -9.69 -21.38 -14.09
C TRP A 17 -9.58 -20.94 -15.57
N LYS A 18 -10.04 -21.75 -16.52
CA LYS A 18 -10.31 -21.39 -17.92
C LYS A 18 -11.66 -20.69 -18.11
N GLN A 19 -12.32 -20.30 -17.02
CA GLN A 19 -13.51 -19.45 -17.07
C GLN A 19 -13.05 -18.01 -17.25
N SER A 20 -13.54 -17.34 -18.30
CA SER A 20 -13.06 -16.01 -18.69
C SER A 20 -13.27 -15.01 -17.54
N TYR A 21 -12.23 -14.26 -17.17
CA TYR A 21 -12.26 -13.25 -16.10
C TYR A 21 -13.30 -12.13 -16.28
N LYS A 22 -14.08 -12.12 -17.37
CA LYS A 22 -15.12 -11.14 -17.72
C LYS A 22 -16.01 -10.69 -16.57
N ASP A 23 -16.45 -11.62 -15.71
CA ASP A 23 -17.34 -11.30 -14.59
C ASP A 23 -16.64 -10.52 -13.46
N LEU A 24 -15.30 -10.55 -13.43
CA LEU A 24 -14.43 -9.77 -12.56
C LEU A 24 -13.86 -8.50 -13.23
N LEU A 25 -14.19 -8.23 -14.50
CA LEU A 25 -13.75 -7.03 -15.21
C LEU A 25 -14.79 -5.90 -15.04
N PRO A 26 -14.37 -4.69 -14.63
CA PRO A 26 -15.25 -3.54 -14.60
C PRO A 26 -15.63 -3.19 -16.06
N PRO A 27 -16.91 -2.87 -16.36
CA PRO A 27 -17.37 -2.55 -17.72
C PRO A 27 -17.00 -1.10 -18.12
N VAL A 28 -15.82 -0.64 -17.70
CA VAL A 28 -15.42 0.76 -17.71
C VAL A 28 -14.43 1.02 -18.84
N THR A 29 -14.89 1.74 -19.86
CA THR A 29 -14.07 2.29 -20.94
C THR A 29 -13.42 3.64 -20.59
N ILE A 30 -13.73 4.19 -19.41
CA ILE A 30 -13.40 5.54 -18.98
C ILE A 30 -12.82 5.48 -17.57
N PRO A 31 -11.49 5.46 -17.39
CA PRO A 31 -10.88 5.16 -16.09
C PRO A 31 -10.89 6.33 -15.10
N THR A 32 -11.18 7.56 -15.51
CA THR A 32 -11.04 8.74 -14.63
C THR A 32 -12.39 9.18 -14.07
N TYR A 33 -12.46 9.46 -12.76
CA TYR A 33 -13.63 9.95 -12.04
C TYR A 33 -13.29 11.27 -11.35
N VAL A 34 -13.85 12.39 -11.83
CA VAL A 34 -13.47 13.75 -11.41
C VAL A 34 -14.71 14.54 -11.05
N CYS A 35 -14.73 15.14 -9.85
CA CYS A 35 -15.85 15.94 -9.32
C CYS A 35 -17.21 15.26 -9.54
N GLY A 36 -17.29 13.96 -9.24
CA GLY A 36 -18.53 13.22 -9.42
C GLY A 36 -18.93 12.94 -10.87
N GLN A 37 -18.00 12.86 -11.82
CA GLN A 37 -18.31 12.46 -13.18
C GLN A 37 -17.20 11.59 -13.77
N ARG A 38 -17.57 10.56 -14.53
CA ARG A 38 -16.60 9.82 -15.37
C ARG A 38 -16.17 10.71 -16.54
N ARG A 39 -14.88 10.97 -16.68
CA ARG A 39 -14.31 11.80 -17.75
C ARG A 39 -13.48 10.96 -18.70
N LEU A 40 -13.80 11.02 -19.99
CA LEU A 40 -12.94 10.50 -21.05
C LEU A 40 -11.56 11.15 -20.95
N PRO A 41 -10.46 10.40 -21.14
CA PRO A 41 -9.16 11.00 -21.44
C PRO A 41 -9.33 11.99 -22.60
N ASN A 42 -8.88 13.23 -22.44
CA ASN A 42 -9.28 14.34 -23.30
C ASN A 42 -8.94 14.08 -24.79
N THR A 43 -9.97 13.84 -25.62
CA THR A 43 -9.86 13.71 -27.07
C THR A 43 -10.55 14.86 -27.84
N SER A 44 -10.36 16.12 -27.43
CA SER A 44 -10.67 17.27 -28.31
C SER A 44 -10.18 18.61 -27.78
N VAL A 45 -9.57 19.41 -28.65
CA VAL A 45 -9.68 20.88 -28.58
C VAL A 45 -10.98 21.31 -29.29
N GLY A 46 -11.85 22.01 -28.56
CA GLY A 46 -12.80 23.00 -29.08
C GLY A 46 -13.80 22.59 -30.19
N LYS A 47 -15.03 22.24 -29.79
CA LYS A 47 -16.23 22.63 -30.57
C LYS A 47 -16.98 23.74 -29.84
N ILE A 48 -16.74 24.98 -30.26
CA ILE A 48 -17.59 26.12 -29.88
C ILE A 48 -18.72 26.21 -30.90
N ASN A 49 -19.95 25.93 -30.46
CA ASN A 49 -21.15 26.28 -31.21
C ASN A 49 -21.57 27.71 -30.86
N SER A 50 -21.64 28.59 -31.86
CA SER A 50 -22.46 29.80 -31.80
C SER A 50 -23.26 29.95 -33.10
N LYS A 51 -24.33 30.76 -33.05
CA LYS A 51 -25.51 30.63 -33.93
C LYS A 51 -25.35 31.31 -35.29
N SER A 52 -26.19 30.87 -36.22
CA SER A 52 -26.41 31.41 -37.56
C SER A 52 -26.83 32.89 -37.60
N SER A 53 -26.22 33.66 -38.50
CA SER A 53 -26.87 34.76 -39.23
C SER A 53 -26.24 34.91 -40.62
N SER A 54 -27.05 35.25 -41.60
CA SER A 54 -26.72 35.22 -43.04
C SER A 54 -26.37 36.60 -43.60
N SER A 55 -25.30 36.72 -44.40
CA SER A 55 -25.28 37.41 -45.72
C SER A 55 -23.86 37.63 -46.28
N ASN A 56 -23.67 37.39 -47.60
CA ASN A 56 -22.71 38.00 -48.56
C ASN A 56 -21.56 38.87 -48.01
N THR A 57 -20.30 38.77 -48.46
CA THR A 57 -19.83 39.02 -49.86
C THR A 57 -18.34 38.63 -50.06
N ASN A 58 -17.84 38.64 -51.31
CA ASN A 58 -16.41 38.51 -51.71
C ASN A 58 -15.48 39.50 -50.95
N ASN A 59 -14.15 39.31 -50.78
CA ASN A 59 -13.15 39.16 -51.85
C ASN A 59 -11.70 38.96 -51.31
N ASN A 60 -10.82 38.36 -52.13
CA ASN A 60 -9.36 38.54 -52.24
C ASN A 60 -8.37 38.39 -51.05
N ASN A 61 -7.48 37.40 -51.22
CA ASN A 61 -6.00 37.47 -51.14
C ASN A 61 -5.30 38.38 -50.11
N ASN A 62 -4.44 37.76 -49.28
CA ASN A 62 -3.00 37.96 -49.47
C ASN A 62 -2.13 36.84 -48.88
N ASN A 63 -0.96 36.63 -49.49
CA ASN A 63 0.04 35.65 -49.09
C ASN A 63 0.67 35.99 -47.73
N ASN A 64 1.04 34.97 -46.95
CA ASN A 64 2.48 34.69 -46.76
C ASN A 64 2.77 33.33 -46.11
N ASN A 65 3.94 32.82 -46.48
CA ASN A 65 4.55 31.57 -46.02
C ASN A 65 4.49 31.39 -44.50
N ASN A 66 4.17 30.17 -44.06
CA ASN A 66 4.90 29.55 -42.96
C ASN A 66 4.95 28.04 -43.13
N ASN A 67 6.06 27.44 -42.69
CA ASN A 67 6.44 26.07 -43.01
C ASN A 67 5.45 25.04 -42.44
N ASN A 68 5.11 24.03 -43.24
CA ASN A 68 4.48 22.81 -42.75
C ASN A 68 5.44 22.04 -41.82
N HIS A 69 5.39 22.35 -40.53
CA HIS A 69 5.61 21.34 -39.51
C HIS A 69 4.27 20.68 -39.19
N HIS A 70 4.04 19.52 -39.79
CA HIS A 70 3.08 18.56 -39.26
C HIS A 70 3.58 18.08 -37.90
N HIS A 71 3.31 18.85 -36.85
CA HIS A 71 3.19 18.25 -35.53
C HIS A 71 2.00 17.29 -35.57
N HIS A 72 2.31 15.99 -35.66
CA HIS A 72 1.36 14.96 -35.26
C HIS A 72 0.98 15.23 -33.80
N ASN A 73 -0.23 15.76 -33.60
CA ASN A 73 -0.87 15.85 -32.29
C ASN A 73 -1.25 14.44 -31.81
N ASN A 74 -0.25 13.64 -31.43
CA ASN A 74 -0.41 12.35 -30.79
C ASN A 74 -0.68 12.52 -29.29
N SER A 75 -1.75 13.25 -28.93
CA SER A 75 -2.30 13.22 -27.57
C SER A 75 -3.16 11.96 -27.40
N SER A 76 -2.52 10.80 -27.49
CA SER A 76 -3.11 9.50 -27.18
C SER A 76 -2.84 9.18 -25.72
N GLY A 77 -3.86 8.75 -24.97
CA GLY A 77 -3.67 8.19 -23.64
C GLY A 77 -2.68 7.03 -23.67
N VAL A 78 -1.98 6.81 -22.55
CA VAL A 78 -0.97 5.75 -22.47
C VAL A 78 -1.66 4.41 -22.21
N PRO A 79 -1.47 3.38 -23.06
CA PRO A 79 -2.03 2.07 -22.81
C PRO A 79 -1.36 1.42 -21.61
N VAL A 80 -2.16 0.95 -20.65
CA VAL A 80 -1.77 0.07 -19.56
C VAL A 80 -2.38 -1.30 -19.83
N VAL A 81 -1.53 -2.31 -19.85
CA VAL A 81 -1.91 -3.72 -19.92
C VAL A 81 -1.80 -4.29 -18.50
N VAL A 82 -2.87 -4.93 -18.04
CA VAL A 82 -2.94 -5.62 -16.75
C VAL A 82 -2.96 -7.12 -17.03
N GLU A 83 -2.05 -7.85 -16.39
CA GLU A 83 -1.90 -9.31 -16.52
C GLU A 83 -2.13 -9.96 -15.16
N SER A 84 -2.62 -11.21 -15.10
CA SER A 84 -2.70 -11.92 -13.82
C SER A 84 -1.34 -12.53 -13.49
N PRO A 85 -0.80 -12.32 -12.28
CA PRO A 85 0.45 -12.97 -11.90
C PRO A 85 0.30 -14.50 -11.71
N SER A 86 -0.92 -15.03 -11.66
CA SER A 86 -1.21 -16.47 -11.44
C SER A 86 -1.07 -17.32 -12.71
N ASP A 87 -1.31 -16.75 -13.89
CA ASP A 87 -1.32 -17.48 -15.16
C ASP A 87 -0.74 -16.69 -16.35
N ALA A 88 -0.22 -15.47 -16.10
CA ALA A 88 0.25 -14.53 -17.11
C ALA A 88 -0.78 -14.17 -18.20
N ALA A 89 -2.08 -14.38 -17.94
CA ALA A 89 -3.13 -14.00 -18.88
C ALA A 89 -3.38 -12.49 -18.83
N GLY A 90 -3.50 -11.86 -20.01
CA GLY A 90 -3.98 -10.49 -20.13
C GLY A 90 -5.41 -10.35 -19.61
N ILE A 91 -5.59 -9.59 -18.53
CA ILE A 91 -6.86 -9.32 -17.86
C ILE A 91 -7.60 -8.19 -18.58
N LEU A 92 -6.93 -7.06 -18.74
CA LEU A 92 -7.53 -5.81 -19.22
C LEU A 92 -6.47 -4.91 -19.86
N THR A 93 -6.82 -4.23 -20.95
CA THR A 93 -6.06 -3.11 -21.49
C THR A 93 -6.94 -1.85 -21.46
N PHE A 94 -6.42 -0.76 -20.91
CA PHE A 94 -7.11 0.54 -20.86
C PHE A 94 -6.14 1.70 -21.11
N LEU A 95 -6.66 2.88 -21.45
CA LEU A 95 -5.86 4.09 -21.68
C LEU A 95 -5.91 4.98 -20.44
N THR A 96 -4.77 5.24 -19.80
CA THR A 96 -4.68 6.23 -18.72
C THR A 96 -4.76 7.65 -19.28
N ASP A 97 -5.05 8.61 -18.41
CA ASP A 97 -4.90 10.03 -18.76
C ASP A 97 -3.44 10.34 -19.16
N SER A 98 -3.28 11.27 -20.09
CA SER A 98 -1.98 11.91 -20.33
C SER A 98 -1.63 12.81 -19.14
N THR A 99 -0.35 13.18 -19.02
CA THR A 99 0.10 14.07 -17.95
C THR A 99 -0.66 15.40 -17.95
N GLU A 100 -0.95 15.94 -19.13
CA GLU A 100 -1.70 17.20 -19.33
C GLU A 100 -3.18 17.03 -18.94
N ALA A 101 -3.82 15.92 -19.32
CA ALA A 101 -5.22 15.64 -18.99
C ALA A 101 -5.42 15.42 -17.48
N ALA A 102 -4.45 14.76 -16.82
CA ALA A 102 -4.44 14.59 -15.38
C ALA A 102 -4.19 15.90 -14.62
N VAL A 103 -3.24 16.74 -15.08
CA VAL A 103 -3.02 18.10 -14.51
C VAL A 103 -4.26 18.99 -14.68
N SER A 104 -4.90 18.96 -15.86
CA SER A 104 -6.17 19.67 -16.07
C SER A 104 -7.28 19.18 -15.14
N SER A 105 -7.36 17.87 -14.90
CA SER A 105 -8.35 17.30 -13.97
C SER A 105 -8.05 17.69 -12.51
N LEU A 106 -6.78 17.77 -12.11
CA LEU A 106 -6.39 18.28 -10.79
C LEU A 106 -6.75 19.77 -10.61
N HIS A 107 -6.55 20.60 -11.64
CA HIS A 107 -6.98 22.01 -11.61
C HIS A 107 -8.49 22.14 -11.43
N ASP A 108 -9.29 21.35 -12.13
CA ASP A 108 -10.75 21.38 -11.99
C ASP A 108 -11.19 20.98 -10.56
N VAL A 109 -10.58 19.93 -9.98
CA VAL A 109 -10.84 19.58 -8.57
C VAL A 109 -10.41 20.73 -7.66
N ALA A 110 -9.22 21.30 -7.84
CA ALA A 110 -8.69 22.39 -7.03
C ALA A 110 -9.52 23.69 -7.11
N GLN A 111 -10.23 23.92 -8.22
CA GLN A 111 -11.18 25.03 -8.37
C GLN A 111 -12.52 24.77 -7.67
N SER A 112 -13.01 23.52 -7.67
CA SER A 112 -14.22 23.11 -6.91
C SER A 112 -13.97 22.83 -5.42
N THR A 113 -12.71 22.73 -4.99
CA THR A 113 -12.35 22.32 -3.63
C THR A 113 -12.80 23.35 -2.60
N HIS A 114 -13.63 22.89 -1.67
CA HIS A 114 -14.09 23.63 -0.51
C HIS A 114 -13.92 22.76 0.75
N LYS A 115 -13.97 23.38 1.92
CA LYS A 115 -13.83 22.67 3.20
C LYS A 115 -15.07 21.81 3.42
N LEU A 116 -14.91 20.49 3.48
CA LEU A 116 -16.05 19.58 3.66
C LEU A 116 -16.72 19.84 5.01
N SER A 117 -18.04 20.03 5.01
CA SER A 117 -18.78 20.24 6.24
C SER A 117 -18.76 18.99 7.14
N TYR A 118 -19.15 19.12 8.41
CA TYR A 118 -19.27 17.95 9.29
C TYR A 118 -20.25 16.91 8.73
N THR A 119 -21.37 17.35 8.17
CA THR A 119 -22.40 16.49 7.56
C THR A 119 -21.88 15.80 6.31
N ASP A 120 -21.16 16.52 5.44
CA ASP A 120 -20.55 15.96 4.22
C ASP A 120 -19.55 14.87 4.56
N ARG A 121 -18.63 15.14 5.50
CA ARG A 121 -17.64 14.15 5.95
C ARG A 121 -18.29 12.87 6.48
N CYS A 122 -19.33 13.01 7.30
CA CYS A 122 -20.10 11.87 7.80
C CYS A 122 -20.73 11.08 6.64
N CYS A 123 -21.44 11.78 5.75
CA CYS A 123 -22.13 11.21 4.60
C CYS A 123 -21.18 10.45 3.65
N VAL A 124 -20.00 10.98 3.35
CA VAL A 124 -19.02 10.30 2.47
C VAL A 124 -18.50 9.03 3.12
N LEU A 125 -18.10 9.07 4.41
CA LEU A 125 -17.58 7.89 5.10
C LEU A 125 -18.65 6.80 5.27
N ASP A 126 -19.87 7.18 5.65
CA ASP A 126 -21.02 6.25 5.76
C ASP A 126 -21.33 5.59 4.40
N ASN A 127 -21.35 6.36 3.31
CA ASN A 127 -21.59 5.81 1.97
C ASN A 127 -20.42 4.96 1.44
N LEU A 128 -19.16 5.35 1.68
CA LEU A 128 -18.00 4.55 1.26
C LEU A 128 -17.97 3.21 2.00
N SER A 129 -18.16 3.21 3.32
CA SER A 129 -18.22 1.96 4.11
C SER A 129 -19.33 1.02 3.63
N THR A 130 -20.51 1.57 3.29
CA THR A 130 -21.63 0.82 2.72
C THR A 130 -21.26 0.23 1.36
N LEU A 131 -20.77 1.05 0.43
CA LEU A 131 -20.43 0.66 -0.94
C LEU A 131 -19.36 -0.45 -0.98
N LEU A 132 -18.32 -0.33 -0.15
CA LEU A 132 -17.25 -1.33 -0.03
C LEU A 132 -17.77 -2.63 0.61
N THR A 133 -18.65 -2.54 1.61
CA THR A 133 -19.24 -3.72 2.27
C THR A 133 -20.11 -4.53 1.31
N GLU A 134 -21.02 -3.87 0.60
CA GLU A 134 -21.93 -4.49 -0.37
C GLU A 134 -21.19 -5.17 -1.53
N ASN A 135 -20.04 -4.64 -1.94
CA ASN A 135 -19.25 -5.14 -3.07
C ASN A 135 -17.97 -5.89 -2.64
N SER A 136 -17.87 -6.25 -1.37
CA SER A 136 -16.62 -6.73 -0.74
C SER A 136 -15.98 -7.95 -1.42
N GLU A 137 -16.78 -8.95 -1.79
CA GLU A 137 -16.29 -10.17 -2.46
C GLU A 137 -15.77 -9.89 -3.89
N LEU A 138 -16.41 -8.98 -4.61
CA LEU A 138 -15.99 -8.55 -5.95
C LEU A 138 -14.67 -7.77 -5.87
N LEU A 139 -14.58 -6.84 -4.93
CA LEU A 139 -13.38 -6.03 -4.70
C LEU A 139 -12.20 -6.93 -4.26
N ALA A 140 -12.42 -7.85 -3.32
CA ALA A 140 -11.40 -8.81 -2.88
C ALA A 140 -10.93 -9.73 -4.02
N SER A 141 -11.86 -10.25 -4.84
CA SER A 141 -11.51 -11.04 -6.02
C SER A 141 -10.70 -10.23 -7.03
N SER A 142 -11.04 -8.95 -7.22
CA SER A 142 -10.29 -8.05 -8.10
C SER A 142 -8.87 -7.78 -7.61
N GLU A 143 -8.64 -7.63 -6.30
CA GLU A 143 -7.30 -7.45 -5.72
C GLU A 143 -6.46 -8.72 -5.87
N ALA A 144 -7.00 -9.88 -5.48
CA ALA A 144 -6.29 -11.16 -5.57
C ALA A 144 -5.87 -11.48 -7.02
N LEU A 145 -6.74 -11.17 -8.00
CA LEU A 145 -6.49 -11.45 -9.41
C LEU A 145 -5.28 -10.67 -9.99
N VAL A 146 -5.08 -9.40 -9.59
CA VAL A 146 -4.01 -8.54 -10.15
C VAL A 146 -2.75 -8.44 -9.28
N THR A 147 -2.89 -8.53 -7.95
CA THR A 147 -1.74 -8.38 -7.03
C THR A 147 -0.95 -9.67 -6.82
N GLY A 148 -1.59 -10.83 -7.10
CA GLY A 148 -1.09 -12.15 -6.73
C GLY A 148 -1.32 -12.54 -5.27
N MET A 149 -1.90 -11.67 -4.42
CA MET A 149 -2.22 -12.05 -3.03
C MET A 149 -3.33 -13.09 -2.97
N CYS A 150 -3.35 -13.93 -1.93
CA CYS A 150 -4.38 -14.93 -1.73
C CYS A 150 -5.75 -14.29 -1.49
N LEU A 151 -6.83 -14.88 -2.01
CA LEU A 151 -8.21 -14.39 -1.84
C LEU A 151 -8.62 -14.23 -0.36
N ARG A 152 -8.10 -15.07 0.53
CA ARG A 152 -8.25 -14.92 1.99
C ARG A 152 -7.73 -13.57 2.48
N ASP A 153 -6.53 -13.20 2.04
CA ASP A 153 -5.80 -12.03 2.51
C ASP A 153 -6.35 -10.75 1.81
N ALA A 154 -6.81 -10.87 0.57
CA ALA A 154 -7.59 -9.84 -0.12
C ALA A 154 -8.92 -9.54 0.57
N ARG A 155 -9.69 -10.56 0.98
CA ARG A 155 -10.92 -10.34 1.77
C ARG A 155 -10.63 -9.61 3.08
N ARG A 156 -9.50 -9.92 3.73
CA ARG A 156 -9.04 -9.23 4.94
C ARG A 156 -8.70 -7.77 4.66
N SER A 157 -7.96 -7.49 3.58
CA SER A 157 -7.65 -6.14 3.07
C SER A 157 -8.91 -5.28 2.94
N ILE A 158 -9.96 -5.80 2.29
CA ILE A 158 -11.25 -5.09 2.15
C ILE A 158 -11.93 -4.85 3.52
N GLN A 159 -11.90 -5.84 4.42
CA GLN A 159 -12.48 -5.70 5.76
C GLN A 159 -11.75 -4.63 6.59
N ASP A 160 -10.41 -4.60 6.53
CA ASP A 160 -9.60 -3.65 7.29
C ASP A 160 -9.76 -2.22 6.72
N ALA A 161 -9.91 -2.07 5.40
CA ALA A 161 -10.32 -0.82 4.77
C ALA A 161 -11.68 -0.30 5.28
N VAL A 162 -12.70 -1.17 5.35
CA VAL A 162 -14.04 -0.81 5.86
C VAL A 162 -13.97 -0.43 7.34
N LYS A 163 -13.25 -1.19 8.17
CA LYS A 163 -13.04 -0.85 9.60
C LYS A 163 -12.42 0.53 9.75
N PHE A 164 -11.36 0.83 8.99
CA PHE A 164 -10.69 2.13 9.07
C PHE A 164 -11.65 3.29 8.76
N ILE A 165 -12.46 3.17 7.70
CA ILE A 165 -13.49 4.18 7.36
C ILE A 165 -14.51 4.35 8.50
N VAL A 166 -14.96 3.25 9.11
CA VAL A 166 -15.89 3.26 10.25
C VAL A 166 -15.26 3.90 11.49
N SER A 167 -13.99 3.62 11.79
CA SER A 167 -13.29 4.24 12.92
C SER A 167 -13.05 5.75 12.68
N CYS A 168 -12.68 6.17 11.48
CA CYS A 168 -12.64 7.58 11.09
C CYS A 168 -14.00 8.26 11.32
N ARG A 169 -15.09 7.59 10.93
CA ARG A 169 -16.46 8.06 11.10
C ARG A 169 -16.87 8.19 12.57
N GLN A 170 -16.42 7.26 13.42
CA GLN A 170 -16.60 7.30 14.88
C GLN A 170 -15.79 8.42 15.53
N ARG A 171 -14.52 8.64 15.11
CA ARG A 171 -13.66 9.73 15.63
C ARG A 171 -14.29 11.11 15.40
N LEU A 172 -14.96 11.32 14.26
CA LEU A 172 -15.74 12.55 14.03
C LEU A 172 -16.86 12.77 15.06
N GLN A 173 -17.44 11.70 15.62
CA GLN A 173 -18.46 11.78 16.68
C GLN A 173 -17.83 12.02 18.05
N THR A 174 -16.76 11.30 18.40
CA THR A 174 -16.13 11.37 19.74
C THR A 174 -15.39 12.67 20.00
N HIS A 175 -14.93 13.40 18.98
CA HIS A 175 -14.47 14.79 19.17
C HIS A 175 -15.54 15.75 19.74
N LYS A 176 -16.82 15.36 19.79
CA LYS A 176 -17.89 16.08 20.50
C LYS A 176 -18.24 15.52 21.90
N MET A 177 -17.67 14.38 22.28
CA MET A 177 -17.97 13.64 23.51
C MET A 177 -16.67 13.16 24.15
N ILE A 178 -16.14 13.94 25.10
CA ILE A 178 -14.96 13.57 25.89
C ILE A 178 -15.23 12.23 26.58
N SER A 179 -14.52 11.18 26.16
CA SER A 179 -14.69 9.82 26.65
C SER A 179 -13.32 9.17 26.88
N ASN A 180 -13.10 8.68 28.09
CA ASN A 180 -11.80 8.15 28.55
C ASN A 180 -11.62 6.64 28.29
N ASN A 181 -12.38 6.04 27.37
CA ASN A 181 -12.26 4.62 27.02
C ASN A 181 -11.64 4.48 25.63
N THR A 182 -10.36 4.09 25.59
CA THR A 182 -9.65 3.74 24.37
C THR A 182 -9.90 2.28 24.01
N ASP A 183 -10.83 2.03 23.08
CA ASP A 183 -10.86 0.76 22.36
C ASP A 183 -9.57 0.60 21.52
N VAL A 184 -9.05 -0.62 21.43
CA VAL A 184 -7.76 -0.93 20.79
C VAL A 184 -7.74 -0.49 19.31
N ASP A 185 -8.88 -0.56 18.62
CA ASP A 185 -9.02 -0.15 17.22
C ASP A 185 -8.89 1.38 17.02
N ILE A 186 -9.17 2.19 18.06
CA ILE A 186 -9.00 3.65 17.99
C ILE A 186 -7.51 4.01 18.03
N ALA A 187 -6.70 3.31 18.83
CA ALA A 187 -5.27 3.59 18.96
C ALA A 187 -4.50 3.37 17.65
N TYR A 188 -4.85 2.32 16.88
CA TYR A 188 -4.28 2.10 15.55
C TYR A 188 -4.66 3.21 14.56
N VAL A 189 -5.93 3.62 14.56
CA VAL A 189 -6.43 4.67 13.67
C VAL A 189 -5.80 6.02 14.01
N ASP A 190 -5.60 6.31 15.30
CA ASP A 190 -4.93 7.51 15.77
C ASP A 190 -3.43 7.51 15.41
N ASP A 191 -2.73 6.39 15.49
CA ASP A 191 -1.35 6.24 15.02
C ASP A 191 -1.23 6.47 13.51
N VAL A 192 -2.11 5.87 12.70
CA VAL A 192 -2.17 6.09 11.25
C VAL A 192 -2.51 7.55 10.93
N LEU A 193 -3.49 8.14 11.60
CA LEU A 193 -3.86 9.55 11.42
C LEU A 193 -2.71 10.50 11.79
N CYS A 194 -2.03 10.26 12.92
CA CYS A 194 -0.84 11.03 13.33
C CYS A 194 0.31 10.87 12.33
N THR A 195 0.53 9.64 11.87
CA THR A 195 1.50 9.30 10.81
C THR A 195 1.15 9.91 9.46
N LEU A 196 -0.12 10.27 9.22
CA LEU A 196 -0.61 11.05 8.08
C LEU A 196 -0.70 12.56 8.37
N GLY A 197 -0.13 13.03 9.48
CA GLY A 197 -0.06 14.45 9.84
C GLY A 197 -1.39 15.06 10.29
N TYR A 198 -2.29 14.24 10.84
CA TYR A 198 -3.43 14.68 11.65
C TYR A 198 -2.94 14.93 13.07
N THR A 199 -3.07 16.15 13.57
CA THR A 199 -2.87 16.46 15.00
C THR A 199 -4.09 17.21 15.50
N ASP A 200 -4.50 17.00 16.75
CA ASP A 200 -5.69 17.65 17.30
C ASP A 200 -5.58 19.19 17.31
N SER A 201 -4.37 19.74 17.24
CA SER A 201 -4.07 21.16 17.04
C SER A 201 -4.45 21.72 15.65
N MET A 202 -4.65 20.87 14.64
CA MET A 202 -5.08 21.28 13.29
C MET A 202 -6.58 21.60 13.20
N THR A 203 -7.33 21.41 14.29
CA THR A 203 -8.75 21.82 14.41
C THR A 203 -8.98 23.33 14.20
N HIS A 204 -7.93 24.15 14.31
CA HIS A 204 -8.00 25.62 14.25
C HIS A 204 -7.35 26.27 13.01
N ASN A 205 -6.79 25.51 12.05
CA ASN A 205 -6.19 26.09 10.84
C ASN A 205 -7.15 25.92 9.66
N GLU A 206 -7.80 27.00 9.23
CA GLU A 206 -9.19 26.91 8.75
C GLU A 206 -9.42 26.72 7.24
N ASP A 207 -8.36 26.70 6.42
CA ASP A 207 -8.50 26.71 4.95
C ASP A 207 -8.92 25.36 4.35
N ALA A 208 -9.71 25.42 3.27
CA ALA A 208 -10.02 24.28 2.42
C ALA A 208 -8.72 23.71 1.82
N CYS A 209 -8.57 22.39 1.82
CA CYS A 209 -7.35 21.73 1.37
C CYS A 209 -7.62 20.55 0.45
N LEU A 210 -6.84 20.46 -0.62
CA LEU A 210 -6.83 19.34 -1.56
C LEU A 210 -5.82 18.29 -1.09
N ALA A 211 -6.27 17.06 -0.85
CA ALA A 211 -5.43 15.94 -0.43
C ALA A 211 -5.15 15.00 -1.61
N LEU A 212 -3.91 14.99 -2.10
CA LEU A 212 -3.45 14.05 -3.13
C LEU A 212 -3.04 12.74 -2.46
N CYS A 213 -3.84 11.69 -2.63
CA CYS A 213 -3.71 10.40 -1.97
C CYS A 213 -3.08 9.37 -2.94
N PHE A 214 -1.86 8.91 -2.67
CA PHE A 214 -1.13 7.95 -3.51
C PHE A 214 -1.10 6.57 -2.87
N SER A 215 -1.61 5.53 -3.55
CA SER A 215 -1.56 4.14 -3.06
C SER A 215 -0.67 3.21 -3.89
N ALA A 216 0.23 2.52 -3.17
CA ALA A 216 1.03 1.40 -3.63
C ALA A 216 0.22 0.17 -4.10
N ALA A 217 0.84 -0.71 -4.89
CA ALA A 217 0.19 -1.85 -5.54
C ALA A 217 -0.08 -3.07 -4.65
N ASN A 218 0.44 -3.13 -3.42
CA ASN A 218 0.40 -4.37 -2.63
C ASN A 218 -0.98 -4.58 -1.99
N PHE A 219 -1.60 -3.52 -1.49
CA PHE A 219 -2.98 -3.49 -0.97
C PHE A 219 -3.69 -2.24 -1.54
N PRO A 220 -3.95 -2.22 -2.86
CA PRO A 220 -4.17 -0.97 -3.59
C PRO A 220 -5.44 -0.23 -3.15
N LEU A 221 -6.55 -0.95 -2.91
CA LEU A 221 -7.78 -0.36 -2.40
C LEU A 221 -7.70 -0.06 -0.91
N GLN A 222 -7.22 -0.98 -0.06
CA GLN A 222 -7.16 -0.73 1.39
C GLN A 222 -6.38 0.54 1.68
N TRP A 223 -5.13 0.62 1.23
CA TRP A 223 -4.30 1.79 1.48
C TRP A 223 -4.82 3.04 0.77
N GLY A 224 -5.44 2.91 -0.41
CA GLY A 224 -6.12 4.02 -1.07
C GLY A 224 -7.27 4.60 -0.23
N MET A 225 -8.06 3.72 0.38
CA MET A 225 -9.22 4.07 1.21
C MET A 225 -8.83 4.59 2.59
N GLU A 226 -7.74 4.09 3.19
CA GLU A 226 -7.15 4.66 4.42
C GLU A 226 -6.74 6.13 4.21
N LEU A 227 -6.00 6.41 3.13
CA LEU A 227 -5.58 7.78 2.78
C LEU A 227 -6.78 8.70 2.48
N VAL A 228 -7.76 8.20 1.72
CA VAL A 228 -9.00 8.93 1.40
C VAL A 228 -9.82 9.20 2.66
N ALA A 229 -10.00 8.22 3.56
CA ALA A 229 -10.72 8.39 4.81
C ALA A 229 -10.02 9.39 5.75
N ALA A 230 -8.69 9.35 5.83
CA ALA A 230 -7.90 10.33 6.57
C ALA A 230 -8.07 11.75 6.02
N ALA A 231 -8.02 11.94 4.70
CA ALA A 231 -8.28 13.22 4.04
C ALA A 231 -9.70 13.74 4.35
N ILE A 232 -10.73 12.92 4.17
CA ILE A 232 -12.12 13.29 4.45
C ILE A 232 -12.28 13.65 5.93
N THR A 233 -11.69 12.89 6.86
CA THR A 233 -11.76 13.17 8.30
C THR A 233 -11.23 14.57 8.64
N ARG A 234 -10.13 15.00 7.98
CA ARG A 234 -9.55 16.36 8.09
C ARG A 234 -10.44 17.47 7.52
N GLY A 235 -11.43 17.15 6.68
CA GLY A 235 -12.21 18.14 5.93
C GLY A 235 -11.62 18.50 4.57
N SER A 236 -10.66 17.72 4.08
CA SER A 236 -10.04 17.88 2.76
C SER A 236 -10.83 17.15 1.68
N THR A 237 -10.89 17.73 0.48
CA THR A 237 -11.28 17.00 -0.74
C THR A 237 -10.17 16.02 -1.11
N ALA A 238 -10.51 14.75 -1.31
CA ALA A 238 -9.56 13.70 -1.63
C ALA A 238 -9.45 13.46 -3.15
N VAL A 239 -8.22 13.39 -3.66
CA VAL A 239 -7.93 12.87 -5.00
C VAL A 239 -7.07 11.63 -4.87
N TRP A 240 -7.63 10.47 -5.16
CA TRP A 240 -6.91 9.20 -5.15
C TRP A 240 -6.24 8.94 -6.49
N ILE A 241 -4.93 8.68 -6.45
CA ILE A 241 -4.09 8.29 -7.58
C ILE A 241 -3.56 6.88 -7.27
N PRO A 242 -4.23 5.81 -7.76
CA PRO A 242 -3.85 4.42 -7.49
C PRO A 242 -2.65 3.98 -8.33
N SER A 243 -1.92 2.97 -7.86
CA SER A 243 -0.90 2.31 -8.69
C SER A 243 -1.48 1.68 -9.95
N LEU A 244 -0.84 1.94 -11.08
CA LEU A 244 -1.18 1.36 -12.38
C LEU A 244 -0.74 -0.10 -12.53
N GLU A 245 0.04 -0.64 -11.58
CA GLU A 245 0.41 -2.07 -11.53
C GLU A 245 -0.78 -2.95 -11.07
N ALA A 246 -1.66 -2.41 -10.22
CA ALA A 246 -2.81 -3.13 -9.66
C ALA A 246 -4.10 -2.28 -9.66
N PRO A 247 -4.58 -1.77 -10.82
CA PRO A 247 -5.62 -0.75 -10.87
C PRO A 247 -7.06 -1.29 -10.79
N LEU A 248 -7.27 -2.61 -10.76
CA LEU A 248 -8.58 -3.22 -11.02
C LEU A 248 -9.63 -2.89 -9.94
N SER A 249 -9.24 -2.84 -8.67
CA SER A 249 -10.12 -2.45 -7.57
C SER A 249 -10.49 -0.96 -7.61
N ALA A 250 -9.58 -0.10 -8.07
CA ALA A 250 -9.87 1.32 -8.32
C ALA A 250 -10.87 1.49 -9.49
N LEU A 251 -10.66 0.79 -10.61
CA LEU A 251 -11.58 0.79 -11.76
C LEU A 251 -12.98 0.28 -11.39
N TRP A 252 -13.08 -0.71 -10.50
CA TRP A 252 -14.35 -1.13 -9.91
C TRP A 252 -14.97 -0.04 -9.02
N LEU A 253 -14.21 0.61 -8.15
CA LEU A 253 -14.74 1.70 -7.32
C LEU A 253 -15.27 2.86 -8.19
N ILE A 254 -14.56 3.23 -9.26
CA ILE A 254 -15.00 4.20 -10.27
C ILE A 254 -16.32 3.79 -10.94
N HIS A 255 -16.48 2.50 -11.24
CA HIS A 255 -17.75 1.98 -11.75
C HIS A 255 -18.88 2.16 -10.73
N LEU A 256 -18.66 1.66 -9.51
CA LEU A 256 -19.65 1.61 -8.43
C LEU A 256 -20.11 3.01 -8.01
N LEU A 257 -19.17 3.93 -7.78
CA LEU A 257 -19.48 5.34 -7.52
C LEU A 257 -20.36 5.93 -8.64
N SER A 258 -19.99 5.74 -9.91
CA SER A 258 -20.80 6.26 -11.03
C SER A 258 -22.19 5.62 -11.16
N GLN A 259 -22.44 4.43 -10.60
CA GLN A 259 -23.78 3.83 -10.58
C GLN A 259 -24.63 4.42 -9.45
N GLU A 260 -24.06 4.59 -8.25
CA GLU A 260 -24.76 5.27 -7.13
C GLU A 260 -25.21 6.68 -7.50
N GLN A 261 -24.37 7.44 -8.20
CA GLN A 261 -24.75 8.76 -8.70
C GLN A 261 -25.97 8.74 -9.62
N LYS A 262 -26.10 7.74 -10.50
CA LYS A 262 -27.26 7.62 -11.39
C LYS A 262 -28.52 7.24 -10.62
N LYS A 263 -28.42 6.38 -9.60
CA LYS A 263 -29.53 6.04 -8.71
C LYS A 263 -30.01 7.28 -7.95
N ASN A 264 -29.09 8.07 -7.42
CA ASN A 264 -29.41 9.25 -6.61
C ASN A 264 -29.92 10.42 -7.46
N ARG A 265 -29.47 10.60 -8.72
CA ARG A 265 -30.09 11.57 -9.65
C ARG A 265 -31.54 11.28 -10.03
N SER A 266 -32.08 10.10 -9.69
CA SER A 266 -33.48 9.72 -9.95
C SER A 266 -34.38 9.75 -8.71
N LYS A 267 -33.83 10.16 -7.55
CA LYS A 267 -34.55 10.34 -6.29
C LYS A 267 -34.13 11.68 -5.69
N ASP A 268 -35.05 12.62 -5.53
CA ASP A 268 -34.79 13.95 -4.96
C ASP A 268 -34.48 13.87 -3.44
N THR A 269 -33.34 13.29 -3.11
CA THR A 269 -32.86 12.98 -1.75
C THR A 269 -31.41 13.40 -1.61
N GLU A 270 -31.05 13.91 -0.42
CA GLU A 270 -29.76 14.54 -0.11
C GLU A 270 -28.58 13.74 -0.66
N THR A 271 -27.92 14.32 -1.67
CA THR A 271 -26.90 13.65 -2.47
C THR A 271 -25.59 13.50 -1.71
N PHE A 272 -24.96 12.33 -1.82
CA PHE A 272 -23.52 12.15 -1.57
C PHE A 272 -22.76 13.37 -2.13
N PRO A 273 -21.90 14.06 -1.37
CA PRO A 273 -21.21 15.25 -1.85
C PRO A 273 -20.13 14.83 -2.85
N HIS A 274 -20.50 14.78 -4.12
CA HIS A 274 -19.75 14.09 -5.17
C HIS A 274 -18.38 14.73 -5.50
N GLU A 275 -18.13 15.93 -5.00
CA GLU A 275 -16.87 16.65 -5.14
C GLU A 275 -15.82 16.22 -4.10
N ALA A 276 -16.22 15.50 -3.03
CA ALA A 276 -15.34 15.11 -1.94
C ALA A 276 -14.31 14.03 -2.29
N LEU A 277 -14.55 13.23 -3.33
CA LEU A 277 -13.64 12.18 -3.80
C LEU A 277 -13.54 12.19 -5.34
N SER A 278 -12.33 12.34 -5.86
CA SER A 278 -11.97 12.07 -7.25
C SER A 278 -10.92 10.95 -7.34
N ILE A 279 -10.89 10.23 -8.45
CA ILE A 279 -9.97 9.12 -8.73
C ILE A 279 -9.36 9.32 -10.11
N ILE A 280 -8.04 9.48 -10.19
CA ILE A 280 -7.31 9.79 -11.44
C ILE A 280 -6.27 8.71 -11.71
N LEU A 281 -6.40 8.01 -12.83
CA LEU A 281 -5.42 7.01 -13.26
C LEU A 281 -4.41 7.66 -14.20
N CYS A 282 -3.24 7.97 -13.65
CA CYS A 282 -2.13 8.64 -14.33
C CYS A 282 -0.78 8.22 -13.72
N ARG A 283 0.34 8.69 -14.31
CA ARG A 283 1.67 8.51 -13.74
C ARG A 283 1.97 9.64 -12.75
N GLY A 284 1.73 9.37 -11.46
CA GLY A 284 1.71 10.36 -10.37
C GLY A 284 2.84 11.38 -10.37
N ASP A 285 4.10 10.95 -10.42
CA ASP A 285 5.27 11.80 -10.21
C ASP A 285 5.37 12.97 -11.20
N GLN A 286 5.06 12.72 -12.49
CA GLN A 286 5.09 13.75 -13.52
C GLN A 286 3.90 14.70 -13.39
N VAL A 287 2.74 14.18 -13.01
CA VAL A 287 1.52 14.96 -12.82
C VAL A 287 1.67 15.92 -11.64
N VAL A 288 2.17 15.45 -10.49
CA VAL A 288 2.44 16.32 -9.32
C VAL A 288 3.50 17.37 -9.65
N ARG A 289 4.62 16.97 -10.25
CA ARG A 289 5.71 17.89 -10.62
C ARG A 289 5.23 19.01 -11.56
N ASN A 290 4.30 18.72 -12.46
CA ASN A 290 3.74 19.70 -13.38
C ASN A 290 2.61 20.54 -12.75
N PHE A 291 1.85 19.97 -11.82
CA PHE A 291 0.70 20.63 -11.16
C PHE A 291 1.12 21.62 -10.07
N ILE A 292 2.02 21.24 -9.16
CA ILE A 292 2.38 22.07 -7.98
C ILE A 292 2.86 23.49 -8.36
N PRO A 293 3.70 23.72 -9.40
CA PRO A 293 4.13 25.05 -9.79
C PRO A 293 3.03 25.94 -10.39
N GLN A 294 1.84 25.38 -10.67
CA GLN A 294 0.71 26.08 -11.29
C GLN A 294 -0.41 26.43 -10.29
N LEU A 295 -0.21 26.12 -9.00
CA LEU A 295 -1.17 26.45 -7.94
C LEU A 295 -1.20 27.95 -7.67
N ASN A 296 -2.39 28.48 -7.37
CA ASN A 296 -2.53 29.83 -6.86
C ASN A 296 -2.07 29.90 -5.39
N GLU A 297 -1.55 31.05 -4.94
CA GLU A 297 -1.00 31.22 -3.57
C GLU A 297 -1.97 30.82 -2.43
N ASN A 298 -3.27 30.91 -2.70
CA ASN A 298 -4.36 30.58 -1.76
C ASN A 298 -4.76 29.08 -1.74
N GLN A 299 -4.25 28.24 -2.65
CA GLN A 299 -4.64 26.83 -2.75
C GLN A 299 -3.68 25.94 -1.95
N ARG A 300 -4.12 25.45 -0.78
CA ARG A 300 -3.34 24.51 0.04
C ARG A 300 -3.50 23.07 -0.46
N VAL A 301 -2.38 22.43 -0.80
CA VAL A 301 -2.33 21.02 -1.21
C VAL A 301 -1.49 20.21 -0.22
N ILE A 302 -2.00 19.03 0.17
CA ILE A 302 -1.29 18.07 1.03
C ILE A 302 -1.11 16.77 0.25
N GLY A 303 0.12 16.24 0.22
CA GLY A 303 0.40 14.90 -0.28
C GLY A 303 0.24 13.88 0.84
N LEU A 304 -0.75 12.99 0.73
CA LEU A 304 -0.91 11.82 1.60
C LEU A 304 -0.41 10.60 0.84
N THR A 305 0.56 9.89 1.41
CA THR A 305 1.22 8.78 0.73
C THR A 305 1.41 7.60 1.67
N ASN A 306 1.19 6.40 1.14
CA ASN A 306 1.89 5.22 1.61
C ASN A 306 3.22 5.03 0.81
N GLY A 307 3.85 6.13 0.33
CA GLY A 307 4.33 6.21 -1.05
C GLY A 307 5.70 6.82 -1.43
N PHE A 308 6.34 7.78 -0.72
CA PHE A 308 7.67 8.35 -1.12
C PHE A 308 8.75 8.60 -0.02
N GLY A 309 10.05 8.61 -0.42
CA GLY A 309 11.26 8.66 0.44
C GLY A 309 12.19 9.91 0.29
N TYR A 310 13.31 9.97 1.03
CA TYR A 310 14.02 11.24 1.35
C TYR A 310 14.47 12.09 0.15
N ASN A 311 15.24 11.53 -0.79
CA ASN A 311 15.91 12.32 -1.83
C ASN A 311 14.97 12.80 -2.95
N GLU A 312 13.90 12.06 -3.23
CA GLU A 312 12.97 12.36 -4.33
C GLU A 312 11.92 13.42 -3.92
N ILE A 313 11.59 13.48 -2.61
CA ILE A 313 10.87 14.61 -2.01
C ILE A 313 11.71 15.90 -2.08
N ASN A 314 13.05 15.76 -2.05
CA ASN A 314 14.01 16.85 -2.11
C ASN A 314 14.39 17.31 -3.54
N CYS A 315 13.64 16.93 -4.58
CA CYS A 315 13.83 17.49 -5.94
C CYS A 315 13.63 19.01 -6.05
N ASN A 316 13.36 19.73 -4.95
CA ASN A 316 13.31 21.19 -4.86
C ASN A 316 14.34 21.83 -3.92
N SER A 317 15.39 21.12 -3.45
CA SER A 317 16.58 21.78 -2.87
C SER A 317 17.60 22.14 -3.96
N GLY A 318 17.18 23.00 -4.89
CA GLY A 318 18.11 23.68 -5.79
C GLY A 318 19.08 24.52 -4.97
N SER A 319 20.38 24.35 -5.23
CA SER A 319 21.49 25.01 -4.54
C SER A 319 21.28 26.52 -4.32
N SER A 320 20.98 26.95 -3.08
CA SER A 320 21.50 28.19 -2.50
C SER A 320 21.35 28.20 -0.98
N LYS A 321 22.23 28.93 -0.29
CA LYS A 321 22.23 29.12 1.17
C LYS A 321 20.98 29.91 1.59
N ILE A 322 20.20 29.39 2.54
CA ILE A 322 19.14 30.14 3.22
C ILE A 322 19.69 30.68 4.56
N PRO A 323 19.73 32.00 4.78
CA PRO A 323 19.95 32.58 6.10
C PRO A 323 18.69 32.41 6.98
N SER A 324 18.88 32.44 8.30
CA SER A 324 17.81 32.38 9.29
C SER A 324 16.81 33.55 9.15
N GLY A 325 15.52 33.25 8.97
CA GLY A 325 14.43 34.22 9.08
C GLY A 325 13.20 33.91 8.20
N SER A 326 12.09 33.56 8.85
CA SER A 326 10.69 33.61 8.39
C SER A 326 10.39 33.80 6.89
N ASN A 327 9.74 32.79 6.28
CA ASN A 327 8.46 32.98 5.55
C ASN A 327 7.80 31.63 5.24
N ASP A 328 6.64 31.38 5.83
CA ASP A 328 5.83 30.17 5.64
C ASP A 328 5.10 30.18 4.29
N THR A 329 5.73 29.67 3.23
CA THR A 329 5.08 29.47 1.92
C THR A 329 4.77 28.00 1.62
N ASN A 330 3.69 27.54 2.24
CA ASN A 330 2.63 26.73 1.61
C ASN A 330 2.97 25.43 0.86
N ILE A 331 3.99 24.66 1.27
CA ILE A 331 3.99 23.20 1.03
C ILE A 331 4.32 22.45 2.33
N MET A 332 3.29 21.95 3.02
CA MET A 332 3.49 20.98 4.11
C MET A 332 3.89 19.61 3.56
N GLN A 333 5.16 19.46 3.19
CA GLN A 333 5.77 18.17 2.85
C GLN A 333 5.95 17.29 4.11
N ARG A 334 4.87 16.67 4.57
CA ARG A 334 4.94 15.52 5.50
C ARG A 334 3.91 14.48 5.08
N CYS A 335 4.40 13.32 4.63
CA CYS A 335 4.16 11.97 5.18
C CYS A 335 4.77 10.91 4.24
N ARG A 336 5.65 10.05 4.78
CA ARG A 336 6.53 9.13 4.04
C ARG A 336 6.23 7.67 4.35
N TRP A 337 6.12 6.86 3.31
CA TRP A 337 6.32 5.41 3.25
C TRP A 337 6.84 5.13 1.83
N HIS A 338 6.74 3.95 1.22
CA HIS A 338 6.91 3.80 -0.25
C HIS A 338 6.37 2.46 -0.75
N HIS A 339 5.76 2.41 -1.95
CA HIS A 339 5.53 1.14 -2.68
C HIS A 339 6.82 0.31 -2.87
N ARG A 340 7.98 0.98 -2.72
CA ARG A 340 9.35 0.47 -2.87
C ARG A 340 10.18 0.45 -1.57
N MET A 341 9.56 0.77 -0.43
CA MET A 341 10.20 0.91 0.89
C MET A 341 9.19 0.52 1.97
N SER A 342 8.88 -0.77 2.03
CA SER A 342 8.44 -1.35 3.29
C SER A 342 9.58 -1.20 4.29
N LYS A 343 9.31 -0.72 5.51
CA LYS A 343 10.36 -0.58 6.51
C LYS A 343 10.55 -1.96 7.16
N SER A 344 11.65 -2.65 6.84
CA SER A 344 11.95 -3.99 7.38
C SER A 344 11.69 -4.07 8.88
N SER A 345 11.10 -5.16 9.35
CA SER A 345 11.09 -5.46 10.78
C SER A 345 12.17 -6.46 11.17
N ILE A 346 12.67 -6.29 12.40
CA ILE A 346 13.55 -7.21 13.12
C ILE A 346 12.78 -7.69 14.33
N ALA A 347 12.77 -9.00 14.58
CA ALA A 347 12.26 -9.57 15.83
C ALA A 347 13.41 -10.08 16.70
N ILE A 348 13.30 -9.90 18.01
CA ILE A 348 14.24 -10.40 19.01
C ILE A 348 13.46 -11.29 19.96
N VAL A 349 13.84 -12.57 20.02
CA VAL A 349 13.13 -13.59 20.80
C VAL A 349 13.91 -13.88 22.08
N GLY A 350 13.22 -13.89 23.22
CA GLY A 350 13.78 -14.38 24.50
C GLY A 350 13.94 -13.32 25.57
N LEU A 351 13.04 -12.33 25.64
CA LEU A 351 13.12 -11.23 26.61
C LEU A 351 11.92 -11.18 27.55
N ASN A 352 12.17 -11.41 28.84
CA ASN A 352 11.31 -10.85 29.91
C ASN A 352 11.57 -9.34 29.98
N HIS A 353 10.89 -8.54 29.14
CA HIS A 353 10.93 -7.08 29.25
C HIS A 353 10.24 -6.59 30.52
N ASN A 354 11.02 -6.49 31.59
CA ASN A 354 10.77 -5.48 32.60
C ASN A 354 11.08 -4.10 31.97
N ILE A 355 10.07 -3.50 31.35
CA ILE A 355 10.08 -2.06 31.09
C ILE A 355 10.36 -1.38 32.43
N PRO A 356 11.34 -0.44 32.52
CA PRO A 356 11.61 0.27 33.76
C PRO A 356 10.48 1.28 34.04
N SER A 357 9.36 0.77 34.59
CA SER A 357 8.42 1.61 35.32
C SER A 357 9.18 2.26 36.47
N SER A 358 9.34 3.57 36.41
CA SER A 358 9.98 4.35 37.46
C SER A 358 9.30 4.07 38.81
N SER A 359 10.12 3.82 39.83
CA SER A 359 9.74 3.46 41.21
C SER A 359 8.91 2.18 41.39
N SER A 360 9.56 1.06 41.73
CA SER A 360 9.49 0.45 43.09
C SER A 360 10.16 -0.93 43.17
N SER A 361 11.16 -1.04 44.05
CA SER A 361 11.58 -2.25 44.79
C SER A 361 11.32 -3.66 44.21
N SER A 362 12.37 -4.24 43.63
CA SER A 362 12.89 -5.57 43.99
C SER A 362 11.90 -6.72 44.27
N LEU A 363 11.51 -7.46 43.23
CA LEU A 363 11.19 -8.90 43.31
C LEU A 363 11.60 -9.60 42.01
N SER A 364 12.71 -10.34 42.03
CA SER A 364 13.13 -11.20 40.92
C SER A 364 12.33 -12.50 40.92
N LEU A 365 11.10 -12.45 40.40
CA LEU A 365 10.31 -13.63 40.11
C LEU A 365 10.92 -14.38 38.92
N SER A 366 11.65 -15.46 39.21
CA SER A 366 12.11 -16.43 38.21
C SER A 366 10.94 -17.22 37.63
N ILE A 367 10.17 -16.58 36.75
CA ILE A 367 9.26 -17.25 35.85
C ILE A 367 10.11 -17.79 34.70
N THR A 368 10.44 -19.07 34.75
CA THR A 368 10.92 -19.84 33.60
C THR A 368 9.74 -20.09 32.65
N THR A 369 9.32 -19.04 31.95
CA THR A 369 8.39 -19.13 30.83
C THR A 369 9.07 -19.92 29.72
N SER A 370 8.80 -21.23 29.66
CA SER A 370 9.31 -22.10 28.62
C SER A 370 8.86 -21.57 27.25
N LEU A 371 9.82 -21.24 26.40
CA LEU A 371 9.58 -20.64 25.09
C LEU A 371 8.67 -21.54 24.22
N ASP A 372 7.47 -21.07 23.86
CA ASP A 372 6.61 -21.81 22.91
C ASP A 372 7.15 -21.66 21.48
N VAL A 373 8.05 -22.58 21.15
CA VAL A 373 8.66 -22.77 19.83
C VAL A 373 7.61 -22.82 18.70
N GLN A 374 6.45 -23.44 18.92
CA GLN A 374 5.43 -23.61 17.88
C GLN A 374 4.67 -22.30 17.64
N GLN A 375 4.32 -21.58 18.72
CA GLN A 375 3.72 -20.25 18.62
C GLN A 375 4.67 -19.26 17.94
N ILE A 376 5.96 -19.27 18.29
CA ILE A 376 6.98 -18.39 17.68
C ILE A 376 7.23 -18.75 16.22
N ALA A 377 7.41 -20.03 15.87
CA ALA A 377 7.56 -20.44 14.48
C ALA A 377 6.36 -20.01 13.62
N LYS A 378 5.14 -20.15 14.15
CA LYS A 378 3.91 -19.68 13.49
C LYS A 378 3.88 -18.16 13.34
N ARG A 379 4.31 -17.39 14.36
CA ARG A 379 4.37 -15.93 14.31
C ARG A 379 5.40 -15.45 13.29
N ILE A 380 6.59 -16.05 13.28
CA ILE A 380 7.64 -15.80 12.28
C ILE A 380 7.10 -16.01 10.86
N CYS A 381 6.48 -17.17 10.58
CA CYS A 381 5.95 -17.45 9.25
C CYS A 381 4.83 -16.48 8.84
N HIS A 382 4.01 -16.02 9.78
CA HIS A 382 2.99 -15.01 9.49
C HIS A 382 3.65 -13.67 9.11
N ASP A 383 4.51 -13.12 9.96
CA ASP A 383 5.05 -11.77 9.78
C ASP A 383 6.06 -11.67 8.61
N ALA A 384 6.72 -12.79 8.27
CA ALA A 384 7.67 -12.85 7.16
C ALA A 384 7.03 -13.15 5.80
N PHE A 385 5.98 -13.98 5.75
CA PHE A 385 5.49 -14.55 4.48
C PHE A 385 4.03 -14.20 4.12
N HIS A 386 3.26 -13.61 5.04
CA HIS A 386 1.91 -13.10 4.72
C HIS A 386 1.96 -12.09 3.56
N CYS A 387 1.00 -12.20 2.62
CA CYS A 387 1.01 -11.47 1.34
C CYS A 387 2.38 -11.49 0.63
N ASN A 388 3.04 -12.66 0.60
CA ASN A 388 4.36 -12.87 -0.02
C ASN A 388 5.47 -11.98 0.57
N GLY A 389 5.37 -11.60 1.85
CA GLY A 389 6.36 -10.72 2.50
C GLY A 389 6.32 -9.26 2.01
N ARG A 390 5.19 -8.82 1.45
CA ARG A 390 4.99 -7.50 0.84
C ARG A 390 4.12 -6.56 1.69
N THR A 391 4.25 -6.65 3.01
CA THR A 391 3.53 -5.80 3.99
C THR A 391 4.25 -4.46 4.19
N LEU A 392 3.73 -3.56 5.04
CA LEU A 392 4.44 -2.33 5.44
C LEU A 392 5.72 -2.62 6.22
N HIS A 393 5.68 -3.65 7.08
CA HIS A 393 6.72 -4.00 8.05
C HIS A 393 7.08 -5.50 8.00
N PRO A 394 7.52 -6.03 6.85
CA PRO A 394 7.77 -7.45 6.67
C PRO A 394 8.98 -7.88 7.53
N LEU A 395 8.83 -9.02 8.20
CA LEU A 395 9.89 -9.57 9.05
C LEU A 395 10.96 -10.23 8.18
N HIS A 396 12.13 -9.59 8.11
CA HIS A 396 13.25 -10.05 7.28
C HIS A 396 14.38 -10.66 8.11
N LEU A 397 14.52 -10.30 9.40
CA LEU A 397 15.56 -10.80 10.29
C LEU A 397 14.97 -11.10 11.68
N VAL A 398 15.25 -12.27 12.24
CA VAL A 398 14.87 -12.63 13.61
C VAL A 398 16.06 -13.17 14.39
N PHE A 399 16.33 -12.58 15.55
CA PHE A 399 17.33 -13.07 16.51
C PHE A 399 16.68 -14.06 17.47
N ILE A 400 17.25 -15.26 17.58
CA ILE A 400 16.74 -16.37 18.39
C ILE A 400 17.86 -16.90 19.30
N PRO A 401 17.60 -17.22 20.58
CA PRO A 401 18.61 -17.78 21.47
C PRO A 401 19.17 -19.07 20.87
N GLN A 402 20.51 -19.20 20.85
CA GLN A 402 21.20 -20.29 20.16
C GLN A 402 20.77 -21.69 20.64
N GLU A 403 20.32 -21.83 21.88
CA GLU A 403 19.77 -23.07 22.44
C GLU A 403 18.39 -23.49 21.84
N HIS A 404 17.64 -22.53 21.29
CA HIS A 404 16.31 -22.76 20.72
C HIS A 404 16.30 -22.78 19.18
N ILE A 405 17.41 -22.37 18.54
CA ILE A 405 17.54 -22.17 17.10
C ILE A 405 17.05 -23.36 16.26
N LEU A 406 17.50 -24.58 16.58
CA LEU A 406 17.16 -25.80 15.83
C LEU A 406 15.68 -26.16 15.97
N SER A 407 15.09 -25.90 17.14
CA SER A 407 13.68 -26.18 17.41
C SER A 407 12.78 -25.22 16.64
N VAL A 408 13.11 -23.91 16.62
CA VAL A 408 12.35 -22.91 15.86
C VAL A 408 12.50 -23.13 14.35
N LEU A 409 13.72 -23.37 13.85
CA LEU A 409 13.95 -23.70 12.43
C LEU A 409 13.14 -24.92 11.99
N ARG A 410 13.06 -25.99 12.81
CA ARG A 410 12.21 -27.16 12.53
C ARG A 410 10.72 -26.78 12.47
N GLY A 411 10.24 -25.94 13.39
CA GLY A 411 8.87 -25.43 13.38
C GLY A 411 8.54 -24.63 12.11
N ILE A 412 9.43 -23.73 11.70
CA ILE A 412 9.31 -22.93 10.47
C ILE A 412 9.28 -23.84 9.24
N VAL A 413 10.22 -24.79 9.12
CA VAL A 413 10.26 -25.76 8.02
C VAL A 413 8.99 -26.61 7.97
N GLN A 414 8.48 -27.05 9.11
CA GLN A 414 7.23 -27.81 9.20
C GLN A 414 6.03 -26.96 8.74
N HIS A 415 5.97 -25.69 9.13
CA HIS A 415 4.92 -24.77 8.71
C HIS A 415 4.96 -24.53 7.20
N ILE A 416 6.13 -24.17 6.63
CA ILE A 416 6.29 -23.92 5.19
C ILE A 416 5.91 -25.15 4.35
N ARG A 417 6.24 -26.37 4.81
CA ARG A 417 5.84 -27.63 4.14
C ARG A 417 4.33 -27.88 4.10
N GLN A 418 3.54 -27.21 4.95
CA GLN A 418 2.09 -27.33 4.98
C GLN A 418 1.37 -26.29 4.08
N LEU A 419 2.08 -25.23 3.68
CA LEU A 419 1.52 -24.15 2.87
C LEU A 419 1.17 -24.63 1.46
N ARG A 420 -0.02 -24.28 1.00
CA ARG A 420 -0.45 -24.53 -0.37
C ARG A 420 -0.10 -23.34 -1.25
N VAL A 421 0.77 -23.54 -2.22
CA VAL A 421 1.05 -22.54 -3.27
C VAL A 421 0.13 -22.78 -4.46
N GLY A 422 -0.48 -21.72 -5.00
CA GLY A 422 -1.36 -21.83 -6.16
C GLY A 422 -2.02 -20.52 -6.59
N HIS A 423 -2.99 -20.62 -7.49
CA HIS A 423 -3.68 -19.45 -8.05
C HIS A 423 -4.32 -18.59 -6.96
N SER A 424 -4.11 -17.27 -7.02
CA SER A 424 -4.58 -16.30 -6.03
C SER A 424 -6.09 -16.34 -5.72
N LEU A 425 -6.93 -16.76 -6.67
CA LEU A 425 -8.39 -16.86 -6.51
C LEU A 425 -8.86 -18.17 -5.86
N ASP A 426 -7.99 -19.17 -5.67
CA ASP A 426 -8.35 -20.42 -5.00
C ASP A 426 -8.43 -20.20 -3.47
N PRO A 427 -9.60 -20.34 -2.83
CA PRO A 427 -9.76 -20.13 -1.39
C PRO A 427 -9.03 -21.17 -0.53
N ALA A 428 -8.50 -22.25 -1.13
CA ALA A 428 -7.71 -23.28 -0.44
C ALA A 428 -6.19 -23.06 -0.54
N VAL A 429 -5.73 -21.96 -1.16
CA VAL A 429 -4.32 -21.56 -1.28
C VAL A 429 -3.90 -20.66 -0.13
N ASP A 430 -2.68 -20.88 0.37
CA ASP A 430 -2.05 -20.09 1.43
C ASP A 430 -1.09 -19.04 0.91
N ILE A 431 -0.43 -19.32 -0.22
CA ILE A 431 0.55 -18.45 -0.89
C ILE A 431 0.26 -18.35 -2.39
N GLY A 432 0.09 -17.13 -2.87
CA GLY A 432 -0.12 -16.82 -4.27
C GLY A 432 1.19 -16.49 -5.00
N PRO A 433 1.13 -16.17 -6.30
CA PRO A 433 2.29 -15.77 -7.09
C PRO A 433 2.88 -14.42 -6.66
N LEU A 434 4.16 -14.20 -6.97
CA LEU A 434 4.75 -12.87 -7.00
C LEU A 434 4.13 -12.06 -8.17
N PRO A 435 4.15 -10.71 -8.16
CA PRO A 435 3.41 -9.89 -9.14
C PRO A 435 3.92 -9.98 -10.59
N GLY A 436 5.15 -10.47 -10.81
CA GLY A 436 5.77 -10.44 -12.12
C GLY A 436 7.13 -11.14 -12.16
N ALA A 437 7.58 -11.48 -13.37
CA ALA A 437 8.88 -12.10 -13.62
C ALA A 437 10.06 -11.31 -13.04
N ALA A 438 9.99 -9.97 -13.05
CA ALA A 438 11.03 -9.11 -12.51
C ALA A 438 11.21 -9.28 -10.99
N HIS A 439 10.11 -9.45 -10.24
CA HIS A 439 10.16 -9.75 -8.81
C HIS A 439 10.66 -11.18 -8.54
N LEU A 440 10.23 -12.16 -9.35
CA LEU A 440 10.72 -13.54 -9.25
C LEU A 440 12.23 -13.64 -9.50
N ASN A 441 12.77 -12.86 -10.43
CA ASN A 441 14.21 -12.78 -10.69
C ASN A 441 14.97 -12.09 -9.54
N ALA A 442 14.43 -11.00 -8.98
CA ALA A 442 15.00 -10.36 -7.80
C ALA A 442 15.04 -11.31 -6.57
N MET A 443 14.02 -12.16 -6.42
CA MET A 443 14.00 -13.19 -5.37
C MET A 443 15.11 -14.25 -5.58
N LYS A 444 15.34 -14.70 -6.82
CA LYS A 444 16.46 -15.61 -7.14
C LYS A 444 17.81 -14.96 -6.82
N SER A 445 18.04 -13.75 -7.33
CA SER A 445 19.26 -12.98 -7.11
C SER A 445 19.54 -12.73 -5.63
N ALA A 446 18.52 -12.37 -4.83
CA ALA A 446 18.66 -12.22 -3.37
C ALA A 446 19.09 -13.52 -2.67
N VAL A 447 18.55 -14.67 -3.08
CA VAL A 447 18.95 -15.99 -2.52
C VAL A 447 20.36 -16.38 -2.98
N GLU A 448 20.69 -16.17 -4.25
CA GLU A 448 22.04 -16.40 -4.78
C GLU A 448 23.08 -15.51 -4.07
N MET A 449 22.77 -14.24 -3.84
CA MET A 449 23.64 -13.31 -3.10
C MET A 449 23.89 -13.77 -1.66
N ALA A 450 22.87 -14.31 -0.98
CA ALA A 450 22.98 -14.72 0.41
C ALA A 450 23.75 -16.04 0.63
N VAL A 451 23.81 -16.91 -0.39
CA VAL A 451 24.31 -18.29 -0.29
C VAL A 451 25.61 -18.50 -1.08
N CYS A 452 25.77 -17.83 -2.22
CA CYS A 452 26.84 -18.09 -3.19
C CYS A 452 27.92 -17.00 -3.26
N CYS A 453 27.65 -15.78 -2.78
CA CYS A 453 28.64 -14.69 -2.82
C CYS A 453 29.64 -14.77 -1.65
N SER A 454 30.87 -14.29 -1.87
CA SER A 454 31.93 -14.24 -0.85
C SER A 454 31.62 -13.34 0.34
N ASP A 455 30.85 -12.28 0.11
CA ASP A 455 30.69 -11.15 1.04
C ASP A 455 29.59 -11.41 2.08
N VAL A 456 28.72 -12.39 1.82
CA VAL A 456 27.60 -12.78 2.69
C VAL A 456 27.48 -14.29 2.67
N HIS A 457 27.68 -14.94 3.81
CA HIS A 457 27.61 -16.40 3.92
C HIS A 457 26.50 -16.81 4.89
N LEU A 458 25.32 -17.08 4.35
CA LEU A 458 24.17 -17.63 5.08
C LEU A 458 23.81 -19.03 4.57
N GLN A 459 23.40 -19.90 5.48
CA GLN A 459 22.99 -21.26 5.12
C GLN A 459 21.51 -21.29 4.71
N GLN A 460 21.20 -21.74 3.50
CA GLN A 460 19.81 -21.98 3.09
C GLN A 460 19.21 -23.15 3.88
N VAL A 461 18.10 -22.91 4.60
CA VAL A 461 17.41 -23.91 5.42
C VAL A 461 16.28 -24.56 4.64
N CYS A 462 15.44 -23.75 3.96
CA CYS A 462 14.37 -24.23 3.09
C CYS A 462 13.83 -23.15 2.16
N GLY A 463 13.19 -23.60 1.06
CA GLY A 463 12.52 -22.74 0.07
C GLY A 463 13.45 -21.75 -0.63
N GLY A 464 12.89 -20.67 -1.20
CA GLY A 464 13.63 -19.78 -2.11
C GLY A 464 13.76 -20.31 -3.54
N PHE A 465 13.04 -21.39 -3.86
CA PHE A 465 13.00 -21.96 -5.20
C PHE A 465 11.75 -21.51 -5.96
N GLU A 466 11.93 -21.19 -7.24
CA GLU A 466 10.83 -21.08 -8.21
C GLU A 466 10.08 -22.42 -8.30
N LEU A 467 8.75 -22.35 -8.37
CA LEU A 467 7.90 -23.52 -8.58
C LEU A 467 7.47 -23.58 -10.04
N ALA A 468 7.88 -24.66 -10.73
CA ALA A 468 7.52 -24.92 -12.11
C ALA A 468 6.01 -25.23 -12.23
N MET A 469 5.23 -24.17 -12.46
CA MET A 469 3.80 -24.22 -12.76
C MET A 469 3.58 -24.01 -14.27
N PRO A 470 2.41 -24.39 -14.84
CA PRO A 470 2.13 -24.20 -16.27
C PRO A 470 2.20 -22.75 -16.74
N ALA A 471 1.97 -21.80 -15.84
CA ALA A 471 2.16 -20.36 -16.00
C ALA A 471 2.21 -19.69 -14.61
N GLY A 472 2.44 -18.37 -14.56
CA GLY A 472 2.50 -17.56 -13.33
C GLY A 472 3.86 -17.54 -12.62
N PHE A 473 4.02 -16.64 -11.64
CA PHE A 473 5.32 -16.33 -11.04
C PHE A 473 5.46 -16.85 -9.61
N PHE A 474 5.56 -18.17 -9.46
CA PHE A 474 5.50 -18.83 -8.16
C PHE A 474 6.88 -19.07 -7.53
N CYS A 475 7.02 -18.74 -6.24
CA CYS A 475 8.23 -19.00 -5.46
C CYS A 475 7.86 -19.53 -4.06
N THR A 476 8.69 -20.41 -3.53
CA THR A 476 8.58 -20.89 -2.13
C THR A 476 9.21 -19.89 -1.16
N PRO A 477 8.62 -19.62 0.02
CA PRO A 477 9.25 -18.79 1.05
C PRO A 477 10.65 -19.27 1.43
N CYS A 478 11.62 -18.38 1.43
CA CYS A 478 13.01 -18.69 1.73
C CYS A 478 13.34 -18.42 3.19
N VAL A 479 13.99 -19.40 3.83
CA VAL A 479 14.56 -19.27 5.17
C VAL A 479 16.05 -19.51 5.08
N LEU A 480 16.81 -18.51 5.50
CA LEU A 480 18.26 -18.50 5.64
C LEU A 480 18.63 -18.56 7.12
N TYR A 481 19.78 -19.15 7.43
CA TYR A 481 20.34 -19.23 8.78
C TYR A 481 21.70 -18.54 8.84
N GLY A 482 21.89 -17.72 9.88
CA GLY A 482 23.17 -17.14 10.27
C GLY A 482 23.36 -17.25 11.79
N THR A 483 24.56 -16.97 12.28
CA THR A 483 24.83 -16.91 13.72
C THR A 483 25.80 -15.79 14.05
N VAL A 484 25.53 -15.08 15.13
CA VAL A 484 26.47 -14.19 15.82
C VAL A 484 26.91 -14.77 17.16
N ALA A 485 26.31 -15.88 17.63
CA ALA A 485 26.57 -16.51 18.93
C ALA A 485 27.99 -17.09 19.12
N ASN A 486 28.81 -17.13 18.06
CA ASN A 486 30.18 -17.66 18.10
C ASN A 486 31.22 -16.64 18.59
N VAL A 487 30.77 -15.50 19.14
CA VAL A 487 31.57 -14.31 19.43
C VAL A 487 31.33 -13.90 20.88
N HIS A 488 32.42 -13.75 21.64
CA HIS A 488 32.36 -13.66 23.11
C HIS A 488 32.80 -12.30 23.70
N THR A 489 33.36 -11.39 22.89
CA THR A 489 33.65 -10.03 23.35
C THR A 489 32.54 -9.06 22.91
N ALA A 490 32.32 -8.00 23.71
CA ALA A 490 31.27 -7.01 23.44
C ALA A 490 31.49 -6.30 22.09
N ALA A 491 32.71 -5.84 21.80
CA ALA A 491 33.03 -5.11 20.57
C ALA A 491 32.90 -5.97 19.31
N GLU A 492 33.33 -7.23 19.37
CA GLU A 492 33.15 -8.16 18.25
C GLU A 492 31.67 -8.54 18.07
N SER A 493 30.90 -8.67 19.16
CA SER A 493 29.46 -8.96 19.12
C SER A 493 28.67 -7.81 18.51
N GLU A 494 28.96 -6.57 18.91
CA GLU A 494 28.40 -5.36 18.30
C GLU A 494 28.68 -5.34 16.78
N ASN A 495 29.93 -5.56 16.40
CA ASN A 495 30.33 -5.61 15.00
C ASN A 495 29.65 -6.75 14.21
N ALA A 496 29.53 -7.95 14.79
CA ALA A 496 28.86 -9.08 14.16
C ALA A 496 27.36 -8.81 13.92
N ILE A 497 26.69 -8.15 14.88
CA ILE A 497 25.29 -7.73 14.76
C ILE A 497 25.13 -6.63 13.69
N ARG A 498 26.02 -5.61 13.67
CA ARG A 498 26.04 -4.58 12.61
C ARG A 498 26.25 -5.21 11.22
N VAL A 499 27.20 -6.14 11.09
CA VAL A 499 27.44 -6.88 9.83
C VAL A 499 26.23 -7.69 9.40
N MET A 500 25.53 -8.37 10.33
CA MET A 500 24.30 -9.10 10.01
C MET A 500 23.20 -8.17 9.47
N CYS A 501 22.99 -7.01 10.11
CA CYS A 501 22.00 -6.02 9.67
C CYS A 501 22.35 -5.40 8.30
N VAL A 502 23.64 -5.14 8.05
CA VAL A 502 24.14 -4.65 6.75
C VAL A 502 23.98 -5.71 5.66
N ASN A 503 24.28 -6.98 5.96
CA ASN A 503 24.13 -8.07 5.01
C ASN A 503 22.65 -8.33 4.67
N MET A 504 21.75 -8.26 5.65
CA MET A 504 20.31 -8.29 5.40
C MET A 504 19.85 -7.14 4.49
N ALA A 505 20.32 -5.91 4.73
CA ALA A 505 20.01 -4.76 3.88
C ALA A 505 20.51 -4.93 2.44
N LYS A 506 21.73 -5.48 2.24
CA LYS A 506 22.26 -5.82 0.92
C LYS A 506 21.41 -6.86 0.20
N ILE A 507 21.13 -8.00 0.82
CA ILE A 507 20.31 -9.08 0.25
C ILE A 507 18.93 -8.56 -0.14
N ARG A 508 18.31 -7.75 0.72
CA ARG A 508 16.99 -7.16 0.50
C ARG A 508 16.97 -6.10 -0.61
N SER A 509 18.10 -5.50 -0.97
CA SER A 509 18.15 -4.31 -1.84
C SER A 509 17.39 -4.46 -3.17
N GLU A 510 17.44 -5.63 -3.79
CA GLU A 510 16.72 -5.94 -5.04
C GLU A 510 15.22 -6.23 -4.85
N LEU A 511 14.80 -6.59 -3.64
CA LEU A 511 13.38 -6.80 -3.27
C LEU A 511 12.66 -5.49 -2.90
N ASN A 512 13.41 -4.45 -2.51
CA ASN A 512 12.85 -3.14 -2.17
C ASN A 512 11.87 -2.62 -3.23
N PRO A 513 12.19 -2.56 -4.55
CA PRO A 513 11.29 -2.03 -5.59
C PRO A 513 9.92 -2.70 -5.69
N TYR A 514 9.76 -3.91 -5.14
CA TYR A 514 8.51 -4.69 -5.19
C TYR A 514 7.75 -4.71 -3.84
N GLY A 515 8.26 -3.98 -2.85
CA GLY A 515 7.69 -3.87 -1.51
C GLY A 515 8.18 -4.92 -0.50
N GLY A 516 9.22 -5.69 -0.82
CA GLY A 516 9.68 -6.85 -0.04
C GLY A 516 9.47 -8.14 -0.81
N GLY A 517 9.61 -9.28 -0.14
CA GLY A 517 9.48 -10.63 -0.71
C GLY A 517 9.50 -11.68 0.39
N PRO A 518 9.16 -12.96 0.11
CA PRO A 518 9.02 -13.97 1.14
C PRO A 518 10.39 -14.55 1.53
N LEU A 519 11.23 -13.71 2.16
CA LEU A 519 12.63 -13.99 2.50
C LEU A 519 12.91 -13.63 3.97
N LEU A 520 13.41 -14.60 4.73
CA LEU A 520 13.72 -14.45 6.14
C LEU A 520 15.14 -14.95 6.45
N VAL A 521 15.89 -14.16 7.24
CA VAL A 521 17.10 -14.60 7.94
C VAL A 521 16.77 -14.89 9.40
N VAL A 522 17.08 -16.11 9.84
CA VAL A 522 17.01 -16.52 11.24
C VAL A 522 18.44 -16.51 11.80
N CYS A 523 18.70 -15.65 12.78
CA CYS A 523 20.03 -15.44 13.35
C CYS A 523 20.10 -16.02 14.78
N GLY A 524 21.07 -16.90 15.01
CA GLY A 524 21.40 -17.38 16.35
C GLY A 524 22.23 -16.36 17.14
N TYR A 525 21.83 -16.05 18.38
CA TYR A 525 22.60 -15.18 19.30
C TYR A 525 22.66 -15.77 20.72
N ASN A 526 23.60 -15.29 21.53
CA ASN A 526 23.69 -15.60 22.96
C ASN A 526 23.11 -14.43 23.80
N PRO A 527 21.91 -14.57 24.40
CA PRO A 527 21.30 -13.48 25.17
C PRO A 527 22.18 -12.97 26.32
N GLN A 528 22.92 -13.84 27.01
CA GLN A 528 23.71 -13.47 28.17
C GLN A 528 24.93 -12.60 27.83
N GLU A 529 25.52 -12.79 26.66
CA GLU A 529 26.74 -12.10 26.21
C GLU A 529 26.47 -10.95 25.25
N GLN A 530 25.32 -10.98 24.54
CA GLN A 530 25.11 -10.16 23.34
C GLN A 530 23.88 -9.26 23.41
N GLN A 531 23.05 -9.32 24.45
CA GLN A 531 21.85 -8.47 24.58
C GLN A 531 22.18 -6.97 24.56
N GLU A 532 23.16 -6.51 25.34
CA GLU A 532 23.53 -5.09 25.41
C GLU A 532 24.03 -4.58 24.04
N GLY A 533 24.86 -5.37 23.35
CA GLY A 533 25.31 -5.07 21.99
C GLY A 533 24.16 -5.04 20.97
N LEU A 534 23.17 -5.92 21.12
CA LEU A 534 21.98 -5.96 20.28
C LEU A 534 21.11 -4.71 20.50
N GLU A 535 20.87 -4.32 21.74
CA GLU A 535 20.10 -3.11 22.08
C GLU A 535 20.81 -1.84 21.58
N LEU A 536 22.12 -1.71 21.77
CA LEU A 536 22.92 -0.59 21.29
C LEU A 536 22.88 -0.47 19.76
N VAL A 537 23.17 -1.55 19.03
CA VAL A 537 23.16 -1.54 17.56
C VAL A 537 21.79 -1.22 17.01
N LEU A 538 20.75 -1.84 17.57
CA LEU A 538 19.40 -1.68 17.02
C LEU A 538 18.79 -0.32 17.37
N HIS A 539 19.13 0.27 18.52
CA HIS A 539 18.77 1.64 18.85
C HIS A 539 19.33 2.67 17.86
N ASP A 540 20.55 2.46 17.35
CA ASP A 540 21.13 3.30 16.27
C ASP A 540 20.40 3.11 14.92
N THR A 541 19.82 1.93 14.67
CA THR A 541 19.22 1.60 13.36
C THR A 541 17.80 2.14 13.17
N THR A 542 17.70 3.41 12.77
CA THR A 542 16.41 4.02 12.39
C THR A 542 15.72 3.37 11.18
N GLU A 543 16.43 2.51 10.43
CA GLU A 543 15.95 1.80 9.23
C GLU A 543 15.04 0.60 9.51
N TYR A 544 15.03 0.06 10.74
CA TYR A 544 14.23 -1.12 11.10
C TYR A 544 13.09 -0.81 12.08
N VAL A 545 12.01 -1.60 12.03
CA VAL A 545 10.99 -1.67 13.08
C VAL A 545 11.35 -2.85 13.98
N ILE A 546 11.53 -2.60 15.27
CA ILE A 546 12.02 -3.62 16.20
C ILE A 546 10.84 -4.18 16.98
N HIS A 547 10.73 -5.51 17.00
CA HIS A 547 9.79 -6.26 17.81
C HIS A 547 10.57 -7.09 18.84
N TYR A 548 10.06 -7.12 20.07
CA TYR A 548 10.61 -7.93 21.16
C TYR A 548 9.55 -8.95 21.58
N TRP A 549 9.92 -10.24 21.62
CA TRP A 549 9.03 -11.39 21.78
C TRP A 549 9.48 -12.36 22.88
#